data_AF-A0A1X6NXU4-F1
#
_entry.id   AF-A0A1X6NXU4-F1
#
_cell.length_a   1.000
_cell.length_b   1.000
_cell.length_c   1.000
_cell.angle_alpha   90.00
_cell.angle_beta   90.00
_cell.angle_gamma   90.00
#
_symmetry.space_group_name_H-M   'P 1'
#
loop_
_entity.id
_entity.type
_entity.pdbx_description
1 polymer ?
#
loop_
_entity_poly.entity_id
_entity_poly.type
_entity_poly.pdbx_seq_one_letter_code
_entity_poly.pdbx_strand_id
1 'polypeptide(L)'
;MRRCIFAWASAAGLTVREVPLTKPFLRTAAEVFVTNTADEVVGVRQIDDARIGGRSSPMPGPVTRRVMALAVSKIEESVGIRHDKRALLAELLAAPPAAAAHRGRP
;
A
#
# COMPACT_ATOMS: atom_id res chain seq x y z
N MET A 1 3.73 -2.84 -8.98
CA MET A 1 4.16 -2.00 -7.85
C MET A 1 5.50 -2.41 -7.23
N ARG A 2 5.70 -3.65 -6.74
CA ARG A 2 6.97 -4.07 -6.08
C ARG A 2 8.27 -3.63 -6.78
N ARG A 3 8.42 -3.96 -8.07
CA ARG A 3 9.61 -3.59 -8.87
C ARG A 3 9.82 -2.08 -8.93
N CYS A 4 8.74 -1.32 -9.06
CA CYS A 4 8.77 0.15 -9.07
C CYS A 4 9.27 0.69 -7.73
N ILE A 5 8.72 0.20 -6.61
CA ILE A 5 9.17 0.57 -5.26
C ILE A 5 10.66 0.28 -5.07
N PHE A 6 11.15 -0.87 -5.53
CA PHE A 6 12.58 -1.19 -5.45
C PHE A 6 13.43 -0.18 -6.22
N ALA A 7 13.06 0.13 -7.46
CA ALA A 7 13.78 1.09 -8.29
C ALA A 7 13.76 2.51 -7.68
N TRP A 8 12.58 3.00 -7.28
CA TRP A 8 12.41 4.34 -6.72
C TRP A 8 13.08 4.51 -5.36
N ALA A 9 12.97 3.51 -4.47
CA ALA A 9 13.64 3.52 -3.18
C ALA A 9 15.17 3.54 -3.35
N SER A 10 15.71 2.69 -4.24
CA SER A 10 17.14 2.65 -4.53
C SER A 10 17.63 3.97 -5.11
N ALA A 11 16.91 4.53 -6.08
CA ALA A 11 17.22 5.84 -6.68
C ALA A 11 17.15 6.99 -5.67
N ALA A 12 16.31 6.87 -4.64
CA ALA A 12 16.19 7.83 -3.54
C ALA A 12 17.22 7.61 -2.42
N GLY A 13 18.21 6.72 -2.62
CA GLY A 13 19.30 6.47 -1.68
C GLY A 13 18.94 5.52 -0.53
N LEU A 14 17.83 4.78 -0.60
CA LEU A 14 17.51 3.73 0.36
C LEU A 14 18.23 2.44 -0.04
N THR A 15 18.79 1.72 0.94
CA THR A 15 19.32 0.38 0.71
C THR A 15 18.16 -0.60 0.48
N VAL A 16 18.14 -1.24 -0.69
CA VAL A 16 17.13 -2.26 -1.05
C VAL A 16 17.82 -3.61 -1.19
N ARG A 17 17.25 -4.65 -0.57
CA ARG A 17 17.74 -6.03 -0.63
C ARG A 17 16.58 -6.99 -0.89
N GLU A 18 16.67 -7.78 -1.97
CA GLU A 18 15.75 -8.90 -2.20
C GLU A 18 16.34 -10.15 -1.58
N VAL A 19 15.83 -10.53 -0.41
CA VAL A 19 16.25 -11.74 0.30
C VAL A 19 15.03 -12.47 0.86
N PRO A 20 15.08 -13.80 1.02
CA PRO A 20 14.04 -14.53 1.76
C PRO A 20 13.91 -13.97 3.18
N LEU A 21 12.69 -13.67 3.60
CA LEU A 21 12.38 -13.20 4.95
C LEU A 21 11.58 -14.27 5.69
N THR A 22 11.89 -14.46 6.97
CA THR A 22 11.19 -15.41 7.84
C THR A 22 10.12 -14.71 8.66
N LYS A 23 9.10 -15.43 9.12
CA LYS A 23 8.06 -14.88 9.98
C LYS A 23 8.62 -14.27 11.28
N PRO A 24 9.59 -14.88 11.99
CA PRO A 24 10.24 -14.25 13.14
C PRO A 24 10.89 -12.91 12.80
N PHE A 25 11.59 -12.82 11.67
CA PHE A 25 12.21 -11.57 11.22
C PHE A 25 11.17 -10.45 11.05
N LEU A 26 10.04 -10.75 10.42
CA LEU A 26 8.97 -9.78 10.20
C LEU A 26 8.40 -9.25 11.53
N ARG A 27 8.26 -10.09 12.56
CA ARG A 27 7.76 -9.68 13.88
C ARG A 27 8.71 -8.75 14.64
N THR A 28 10.01 -8.82 14.33
CA THR A 28 11.04 -7.97 14.95
C THR A 28 11.41 -6.76 14.10
N ALA A 29 10.84 -6.62 12.91
CA ALA A 29 11.13 -5.49 12.04
C ALA A 29 10.65 -4.16 12.68
N ALA A 30 11.42 -3.09 12.45
CA ALA A 30 11.03 -1.76 12.89
C ALA A 30 9.78 -1.27 12.16
N GLU A 31 9.65 -1.63 10.88
CA GLU A 31 8.52 -1.28 10.01
C GLU A 31 8.26 -2.43 9.02
N VAL A 32 6.99 -2.64 8.68
CA VAL A 32 6.56 -3.53 7.60
C VAL A 32 5.51 -2.78 6.80
N PHE A 33 5.49 -2.96 5.49
CA PHE A 33 4.42 -2.48 4.62
C PHE A 33 4.09 -3.53 3.57
N VAL A 34 2.88 -3.46 3.04
CA VAL A 34 2.47 -4.20 1.84
C VAL A 34 2.30 -3.22 0.68
N THR A 35 2.43 -3.73 -0.54
CA THR A 35 2.29 -2.94 -1.75
C THR A 35 1.45 -3.69 -2.78
N ASN A 36 0.51 -2.98 -3.39
CA ASN A 36 -0.29 -3.46 -4.49
C ASN A 36 -0.58 -2.27 -5.43
N THR A 37 -1.38 -2.47 -6.48
CA THR A 37 -1.70 -1.39 -7.43
C THR A 37 -2.82 -0.47 -6.94
N ALA A 38 -3.75 -0.95 -6.11
CA ALA A 38 -4.92 -0.21 -5.64
C ALA A 38 -4.59 0.76 -4.48
N ASP A 39 -3.85 0.26 -3.49
CA ASP A 39 -3.50 0.95 -2.25
C ASP A 39 -2.04 1.46 -2.25
N GLU A 40 -1.29 1.17 -3.30
CA GLU A 40 0.10 1.58 -3.53
C GLU A 40 1.06 1.06 -2.44
N VAL A 41 1.10 1.68 -1.26
CA VAL A 41 1.94 1.34 -0.10
C VAL A 41 1.13 1.53 1.18
N VAL A 42 0.95 0.44 1.94
CA VAL A 42 0.20 0.45 3.20
C VAL A 42 1.06 -0.10 4.33
N GLY A 43 1.27 0.69 5.38
CA GLY A 43 2.01 0.26 6.57
C GLY A 43 1.25 -0.81 7.37
N VAL A 44 1.97 -1.83 7.83
CA VAL A 44 1.45 -2.95 8.62
C VAL A 44 1.76 -2.74 10.10
N ARG A 45 0.72 -2.51 10.91
CA ARG A 45 0.86 -2.18 12.34
C ARG A 45 1.12 -3.43 13.20
N GLN A 46 0.64 -4.57 12.76
CA GLN A 46 0.62 -5.80 13.56
C GLN A 46 0.60 -7.02 12.64
N ILE A 47 1.35 -8.06 13.04
CA ILE A 47 1.35 -9.39 12.39
C ILE A 47 1.05 -10.43 13.48
N ASP A 48 -0.08 -11.12 13.33
CA ASP A 48 -0.73 -11.92 14.38
C ASP A 48 -0.80 -11.14 15.70
N ASP A 49 -0.20 -11.63 16.78
CA ASP A 49 -0.22 -11.00 18.11
C ASP A 49 0.95 -10.02 18.34
N ALA A 50 1.84 -9.84 17.34
CA ALA A 50 3.04 -9.01 17.47
C ALA A 50 2.85 -7.62 16.84
N ARG A 51 2.95 -6.55 17.64
CA ARG A 51 3.00 -5.17 17.12
C ARG A 51 4.35 -4.88 16.49
N ILE A 52 4.32 -4.35 15.28
CA ILE A 52 5.52 -3.94 14.53
C ILE A 52 6.04 -2.62 15.08
N GLY A 53 7.36 -2.51 15.26
CA GLY A 53 8.01 -1.32 15.81
C GLY A 53 7.78 -1.05 17.31
N GLY A 54 6.97 -1.87 18.01
CA GLY A 54 6.66 -1.69 19.43
C GLY A 54 5.43 -0.82 19.70
N ARG A 55 5.04 -0.67 20.98
CA ARG A 55 3.76 -0.04 21.37
C ARG A 55 3.71 1.48 21.14
N SER A 56 4.86 2.14 21.20
CA SER A 56 4.97 3.61 21.14
C SER A 56 5.49 4.12 19.79
N SER A 57 5.71 3.25 18.82
CA SER A 57 6.25 3.66 17.52
C SER A 57 5.20 4.36 16.66
N PRO A 58 5.54 5.51 16.04
CA PRO A 58 4.63 6.20 15.13
C PRO A 58 4.32 5.32 13.92
N MET A 59 3.03 5.27 13.55
CA MET A 59 2.55 4.48 12.43
C MET A 59 1.96 5.38 11.33
N PRO A 60 2.34 5.22 10.06
CA PRO A 60 3.48 4.44 9.56
C PRO A 60 4.82 5.00 10.06
N GLY A 61 5.86 4.18 10.10
CA GLY A 61 7.20 4.62 10.48
C GLY A 61 7.89 5.48 9.39
N PRO A 62 9.07 6.07 9.69
CA PRO A 62 9.74 7.01 8.81
C PRO A 62 10.12 6.44 7.43
N VAL A 63 10.54 5.18 7.34
CA VAL A 63 10.91 4.57 6.05
C VAL A 63 9.67 4.35 5.20
N THR A 64 8.59 3.83 5.80
CA THR A 64 7.33 3.60 5.11
C THR A 64 6.73 4.91 4.60
N ARG A 65 6.73 5.99 5.41
CA ARG A 65 6.29 7.32 4.96
C ARG A 65 7.09 7.83 3.77
N ARG A 66 8.42 7.66 3.79
CA ARG A 66 9.28 8.05 2.67
C ARG A 66 8.95 7.25 1.41
N VAL A 67 8.71 5.94 1.53
CA VAL A 67 8.33 5.09 0.40
C VAL A 67 6.94 5.46 -0.15
N MET A 68 5.97 5.80 0.70
CA MET A 68 4.66 6.32 0.28
C MET A 68 4.81 7.61 -0.54
N ALA A 69 5.60 8.58 -0.04
CA ALA A 69 5.84 9.84 -0.74
C ALA A 69 6.50 9.62 -2.11
N LEU A 70 7.48 8.70 -2.19
CA LEU A 70 8.10 8.31 -3.46
C LEU A 70 7.10 7.68 -4.42
N ALA A 71 6.22 6.80 -3.94
CA ALA A 71 5.22 6.15 -4.77
C ALA A 71 4.25 7.17 -5.37
N VAL A 72 3.71 8.10 -4.56
CA VAL A 72 2.82 9.17 -5.02
C VAL A 72 3.50 10.02 -6.09
N SER A 73 4.69 10.56 -5.81
CA SER A 73 5.45 11.39 -6.75
C SER A 73 5.67 10.67 -8.09
N LYS A 74 6.10 9.40 -8.04
CA LYS A 74 6.47 8.66 -9.25
C LYS A 74 5.27 8.18 -10.06
N ILE A 75 4.16 7.88 -9.40
CA ILE A 75 2.90 7.56 -10.08
C ILE A 75 2.38 8.82 -10.78
N GLU A 76 2.38 9.98 -10.12
CA GLU A 76 1.96 11.25 -10.72
C GLU A 76 2.83 11.62 -11.94
N GLU A 77 4.15 11.46 -11.83
CA GLU A 77 5.10 11.65 -12.94
C GLU A 77 4.82 10.70 -14.11
N SER A 78 4.52 9.42 -13.83
CA SER A 78 4.34 8.39 -14.86
C SER A 78 2.99 8.45 -15.57
N VAL A 79 1.96 8.96 -14.88
CA VAL A 79 0.58 8.98 -15.40
C VAL A 79 0.32 10.18 -16.30
N GLY A 80 1.16 11.23 -16.30
CA GLY A 80 1.05 12.34 -17.24
C GLY A 80 -0.41 12.80 -17.45
N ILE A 81 -1.03 13.41 -16.42
CA ILE A 81 -2.43 13.90 -16.35
C ILE A 81 -3.45 12.90 -15.73
N ARG A 82 -3.95 13.28 -14.54
CA ARG A 82 -5.19 12.89 -13.83
C ARG A 82 -5.54 11.39 -13.69
N HIS A 83 -5.25 10.83 -12.52
CA HIS A 83 -6.27 10.02 -11.83
C HIS A 83 -6.97 10.93 -10.81
N ASP A 84 -8.07 11.57 -11.21
CA ASP A 84 -8.94 12.18 -10.21
C ASP A 84 -9.68 11.05 -9.50
N LYS A 85 -9.12 10.57 -8.38
CA LYS A 85 -9.75 9.54 -7.55
C LYS A 85 -11.17 9.96 -7.11
N ARG A 86 -11.52 11.26 -7.10
CA ARG A 86 -12.90 11.72 -6.88
C ARG A 86 -13.82 11.38 -8.04
N ALA A 87 -13.35 11.45 -9.29
CA ALA A 87 -14.16 11.10 -10.45
C ALA A 87 -14.45 9.59 -10.48
N LEU A 88 -13.45 8.76 -10.20
CA LEU A 88 -13.63 7.31 -10.11
C LEU A 88 -14.56 6.94 -8.94
N LEU A 89 -14.40 7.58 -7.77
CA LEU A 89 -15.27 7.36 -6.62
C LEU A 89 -16.71 7.83 -6.91
N ALA A 90 -16.88 8.96 -7.60
CA ALA A 90 -18.19 9.45 -8.02
C ALA A 90 -18.85 8.49 -9.01
N GLU A 91 -18.10 7.90 -9.94
CA GLU A 91 -18.59 6.90 -10.89
C GLU A 91 -18.95 5.58 -10.20
N LEU A 92 -18.15 5.13 -9.23
CA LEU A 92 -18.44 3.95 -8.41
C LEU A 92 -19.69 4.14 -7.54
N LEU A 93 -19.90 5.35 -7.03
CA LEU A 93 -21.08 5.72 -6.23
C LEU A 93 -22.32 5.99 -7.10
N ALA A 94 -22.14 6.40 -8.36
CA ALA A 94 -23.21 6.61 -9.33
C ALA A 94 -23.63 5.31 -10.04
N ALA A 95 -22.82 4.25 -10.00
CA ALA A 95 -23.19 2.94 -10.49
C ALA A 95 -24.38 2.41 -9.66
N PRO A 96 -25.51 2.02 -10.28
CA PRO A 96 -26.64 1.48 -9.54
C PRO A 96 -26.20 0.19 -8.83
N PRO A 97 -26.72 -0.09 -7.61
CA PRO A 97 -26.39 -1.33 -6.92
C PRO A 97 -26.73 -2.48 -7.86
N ALA A 98 -25.76 -3.36 -8.09
CA ALA A 98 -25.95 -4.57 -8.88
C ALA A 98 -27.24 -5.22 -8.40
N ALA A 99 -28.26 -5.22 -9.27
CA ALA A 99 -29.58 -5.69 -8.94
C ALA A 99 -29.44 -7.10 -8.39
N ALA A 100 -29.69 -7.25 -7.08
CA ALA A 100 -29.79 -8.53 -6.44
C ALA A 100 -30.95 -9.27 -7.10
N ALA A 101 -30.62 -10.07 -8.11
CA ALA A 101 -31.54 -11.00 -8.74
C ALA A 101 -31.81 -12.14 -7.76
N HIS A 102 -32.52 -11.85 -6.67
CA HIS A 102 -33.23 -12.87 -5.92
C HIS A 102 -34.52 -13.15 -6.69
N ARG A 103 -34.43 -13.99 -7.73
CA ARG A 103 -35.62 -14.65 -8.26
C ARG A 103 -36.09 -15.63 -7.19
N GLY A 104 -37.09 -15.22 -6.41
CA GLY A 104 -37.95 -16.15 -5.70
C GLY A 104 -38.52 -17.12 -6.73
N ARG A 105 -38.30 -18.42 -6.50
CA ARG A 105 -38.97 -19.49 -7.23
C ARG A 105 -40.25 -19.81 -6.44
N PRO A 106 -41.42 -19.93 -7.10
CA PRO A 106 -42.63 -20.45 -6.46
C PRO A 106 -42.46 -21.91 -6.04
#